data_AF-A0A2L2Z6W0-F1
#
_entry.id   AF-A0A2L2Z6W0-F1
#
_cell.length_a   1.000
_cell.length_b   1.000
_cell.length_c   1.000
_cell.angle_alpha   90.00
_cell.angle_beta   90.00
_cell.angle_gamma   90.00
#
_symmetry.space_group_name_H-M   'P 1'
#
loop_
_entity.id
_entity.type
_entity.pdbx_description
1 polymer ?
#
loop_
_entity_poly.entity_id
_entity_poly.type
_entity_poly.pdbx_seq_one_letter_code
_entity_poly.pdbx_strand_id
1 'polypeptide(L)' 'FWPSGRGIYLNDNKSFLVWSKEEDHLRIISIQKGGDLKLIYKRLVDAVIIIESRLPFSLDDRLGFLTF' A
#
# COMPACT_ATOMS: atom_id res chain seq x y z
N PHE A 1 -1.75 16.82 -15.06
CA PHE A 1 -0.90 17.89 -14.53
C PHE A 1 -0.43 17.53 -13.13
N TRP A 2 0.86 17.68 -12.86
CA TRP A 2 1.41 17.56 -11.49
C TRP A 2 1.02 18.80 -10.67
N PRO A 3 0.73 18.69 -9.35
CA PRO A 3 0.69 17.48 -8.50
C PRO A 3 -0.71 16.83 -8.40
N SER A 4 -1.66 17.23 -9.24
CA SER A 4 -3.08 16.87 -9.08
C SER A 4 -3.33 15.36 -9.01
N GLY A 5 -4.07 14.94 -7.98
CA GLY A 5 -4.43 13.55 -7.75
C GLY A 5 -3.34 12.69 -7.10
N ARG A 6 -2.17 13.26 -6.78
CA ARG A 6 -1.11 12.60 -6.02
C ARG A 6 -1.19 12.96 -4.55
N GLY A 7 -0.80 12.04 -3.68
CA GLY A 7 -0.82 12.27 -2.24
C GLY A 7 -0.22 11.13 -1.43
N ILE A 8 0.02 11.42 -0.16
CA ILE A 8 0.54 10.46 0.82
C ILE A 8 -0.42 10.42 2.00
N TYR A 9 -0.91 9.23 2.33
CA TYR A 9 -1.51 8.95 3.63
C TYR A 9 -0.42 8.48 4.60
N LEU A 10 -0.47 8.96 5.85
CA LEU A 10 0.42 8.54 6.93
C LEU A 10 -0.42 8.37 8.20
N ASN A 11 -0.30 7.22 8.87
CA ASN A 11 -0.95 7.02 10.16
C ASN A 11 -0.25 7.80 11.29
N ASP A 12 -0.93 7.98 12.41
CA ASP A 12 -0.39 8.75 13.56
C ASP A 12 0.95 8.22 14.08
N ASN A 13 1.11 6.89 14.09
CA ASN A 13 2.32 6.21 14.55
C ASN A 13 3.47 6.24 13.52
N LYS A 14 3.25 6.81 12.33
CA LYS A 14 4.20 6.85 11.21
C LYS A 14 4.78 5.47 10.85
N SER A 15 3.99 4.43 11.06
CA SER A 15 4.36 3.03 10.83
C SER A 15 3.65 2.40 9.63
N PHE A 16 2.74 3.16 9.03
CA PHE A 16 1.99 2.79 7.84
C PHE A 16 1.74 4.02 6.98
N LEU A 17 2.03 3.91 5.69
CA LEU A 17 1.79 4.97 4.73
C LEU A 17 1.37 4.40 3.37
N VAL A 18 0.63 5.20 2.62
CA VAL A 18 0.18 4.86 1.26
C VAL A 18 0.50 6.01 0.34
N TRP A 19 1.24 5.76 -0.74
CA TRP A 19 1.42 6.73 -1.82
C TRP A 19 0.38 6.49 -2.91
N SER A 20 -0.25 7.55 -3.36
CA SER A 20 -1.27 7.52 -4.40
C SER A 20 -0.75 8.14 -5.69
N LYS A 21 -0.87 7.39 -6.80
CA LYS A 21 -0.55 7.80 -8.18
C LYS A 21 0.88 8.34 -8.34
N GLU A 22 1.83 7.72 -7.66
CA GLU A 22 3.23 8.10 -7.76
C GLU A 22 3.87 7.44 -9.00
N GLU A 23 4.05 6.12 -8.95
CA GLU A 23 4.39 5.22 -10.06
C GLU A 23 3.19 4.32 -10.37
N ASP A 24 2.85 3.44 -9.41
CA ASP A 24 1.59 2.69 -9.40
C ASP A 24 0.41 3.53 -8.93
N HIS A 25 -0.81 3.00 -9.10
CA HIS A 25 -2.02 3.58 -8.51
C HIS A 25 -1.90 3.72 -6.98
N LEU A 26 -1.39 2.68 -6.30
CA LEU A 26 -1.19 2.65 -4.86
C LEU A 26 0.13 1.94 -4.53
N ARG A 27 0.91 2.54 -3.63
CA ARG A 27 2.05 1.88 -2.98
C ARG A 27 1.80 1.85 -1.47
N ILE A 28 1.51 0.66 -0.94
CA ILE A 28 1.17 0.43 0.46
C ILE A 28 2.43 -0.01 1.22
N ILE A 29 2.82 0.74 2.25
CA ILE A 29 4.09 0.55 2.95
C ILE A 29 3.83 0.42 4.44
N SER A 30 4.35 -0.65 5.04
CA SER A 30 4.39 -0.90 6.48
C SER A 30 5.84 -0.87 6.94
N ILE A 31 6.17 -0.02 7.92
CA ILE A 31 7.54 0.19 8.39
C ILE A 31 7.57 0.46 9.90
N GLN A 32 8.68 0.13 10.55
CA GLN A 32 8.98 0.56 11.92
C GLN A 32 10.48 0.45 12.16
N LYS A 33 10.98 1.07 13.23
CA LYS A 33 12.36 0.85 13.70
C LYS A 33 12.49 -0.55 14.32
N GLY A 34 13.66 -1.16 14.18
CA GLY A 34 13.92 -2.52 14.64
C GLY A 34 13.57 -3.58 13.60
N GLY A 35 13.60 -4.86 14.02
CA GLY A 35 13.51 -6.02 13.12
C GLY A 35 12.31 -6.94 13.36
N ASP A 36 11.25 -6.48 14.03
CA ASP A 36 10.03 -7.28 14.22
C ASP A 36 9.24 -7.40 12.90
N LEU A 37 9.72 -8.29 12.03
CA LEU A 37 9.18 -8.53 10.71
C LEU A 37 7.75 -9.07 10.77
N LYS A 38 7.42 -9.84 11.81
CA LYS A 38 6.08 -10.43 11.99
C LYS A 38 5.03 -9.34 12.15
N LEU A 39 5.32 -8.32 12.98
CA LEU A 39 4.40 -7.21 13.17
C LEU A 39 4.27 -6.35 11.91
N ILE A 40 5.39 -6.07 11.23
CA ILE A 40 5.40 -5.29 9.98
C ILE A 40 4.54 -5.97 8.91
N TYR A 41 4.77 -7.27 8.70
CA TYR A 41 4.09 -8.07 7.69
C TYR A 41 2.60 -8.21 8.00
N LYS A 42 2.25 -8.51 9.26
CA LYS A 42 0.83 -8.59 9.68
C LYS A 42 0.08 -7.30 9.36
N ARG A 43 0.64 -6.14 9.74
CA ARG A 43 0.05 -4.82 9.47
C ARG A 43 -0.15 -4.57 7.98
N LEU A 44 0.80 -5.00 7.15
CA LEU A 44 0.70 -4.87 5.68
C LEU A 44 -0.44 -5.71 5.11
N VAL A 45 -0.50 -6.99 5.48
CA VAL A 45 -1.52 -7.93 4.98
C VAL A 45 -2.92 -7.50 5.42
N ASP A 46 -3.09 -7.13 6.69
CA ASP A 46 -4.37 -6.65 7.22
C ASP A 46 -4.86 -5.43 6.43
N ALA A 47 -3.97 -4.48 6.13
CA ALA A 47 -4.30 -3.29 5.35
C ALA A 47 -4.65 -3.61 3.88
N VAL A 48 -3.89 -4.50 3.23
CA VAL A 48 -4.14 -4.94 1.85
C VAL A 48 -5.54 -5.55 1.72
N ILE A 49 -5.93 -6.45 2.63
CA ILE A 49 -7.25 -7.09 2.63
C ILE A 49 -8.37 -6.07 2.81
N ILE A 50 -8.21 -5.10 3.72
CA ILE A 50 -9.21 -4.06 3.96
C ILE A 50 -9.38 -3.17 2.72
N ILE A 51 -8.27 -2.75 2.11
CA ILE A 51 -8.30 -1.88 0.92
C ILE A 51 -8.93 -2.64 -0.26
N GLU A 52 -8.51 -3.88 -0.51
CA GLU A 52 -9.04 -4.71 -1.59
C GLU A 52 -10.57 -4.93 -1.46
N SER A 53 -11.08 -5.07 -0.23
CA SER A 53 -12.53 -5.18 0.02
C SER A 53 -13.35 -3.95 -0.40
N ARG A 54 -12.69 -2.80 -0.57
CA ARG A 54 -13.31 -1.52 -0.99
C ARG A 54 -12.92 -1.12 -2.41
N LEU A 55 -11.77 -1.57 -2.87
CA LEU A 55 -11.17 -1.24 -4.15
C LEU A 55 -10.50 -2.50 -4.73
N PRO A 56 -11.20 -3.26 -5.58
CA PRO A 56 -10.64 -4.45 -6.21
C PRO A 56 -9.37 -4.13 -6.99
N PHE A 57 -8.32 -4.94 -6.80
CA PHE A 57 -7.06 -4.78 -7.52
C PHE A 57 -7.08 -5.52 -8.86
N SER A 58 -6.31 -5.01 -9.82
CA SER A 58 -6.15 -5.65 -11.13
C SER A 58 -5.27 -6.88 -10.98
N LEU A 59 -5.89 -8.06 -11.07
CA LEU A 59 -5.24 -9.36 -11.03
C LEU A 59 -5.37 -10.05 -12.39
N ASP A 60 -4.25 -10.51 -12.93
CA ASP A 60 -4.18 -11.36 -14.12
C ASP A 60 -3.75 -12.77 -13.73
N ASP A 61 -4.35 -13.80 -14.35
CA ASP A 61 -4.10 -15.21 -14.01
C ASP A 61 -2.64 -15.63 -14.23
N ARG A 62 -1.93 -15.00 -15.17
CA ARG A 62 -0.54 -15.31 -15.49
C ARG A 62 0.44 -14.37 -14.81
N LEU A 63 0.11 -13.08 -14.75
CA LEU A 63 1.03 -12.02 -14.31
C LEU A 63 0.85 -11.62 -12.84
N GLY A 64 -0.22 -12.08 -12.18
CA GLY A 64 -0.54 -11.66 -10.82
C GLY A 64 -1.05 -10.22 -10.77
N PHE A 65 -0.74 -9.50 -9.68
CA PHE A 65 -1.17 -8.11 -9.53
C PHE A 65 -0.41 -7.22 -10.51
N LEU A 66 -1.14 -6.50 -11.35
CA LEU A 66 -0.56 -5.64 -12.37
C LEU A 66 0.01 -4.35 -11.75
N THR A 67 1.24 -4.04 -12.11
CA THR A 67 1.95 -2.80 -11.77
C THR A 67 2.29 -2.03 -13.06
N PHE A 68 2.73 -0.78 -12.93
CA PHE A 68 3.28 -0.01 -14.05
C PHE A 68 4.54 -0.69 -14.64
#